data_AF-A0A7S4V2V7-F1
#
_entry.id   AF-A0A7S4V2V7-F1
#
_cell.length_a   1.000
_cell.length_b   1.000
_cell.length_c   1.000
_cell.angle_alpha   90.00
_cell.angle_beta   90.00
_cell.angle_gamma   90.00
#
_symmetry.space_group_name_H-M   'P 1'
#
loop_
_entity.id
_entity.type
_entity.pdbx_description
1 polymer ?
#
loop_
_entity_poly.entity_id
_entity_poly.type
_entity_poly.pdbx_seq_one_letter_code
_entity_poly.pdbx_strand_id
1 'polypeptide(L)'
;MQEYTQSGGVRPFGVSLLVAGVEGDGTPRLYQVDPSGAYFGWKATAIGKNYVNAKNFLEKRYQDDMELEDAIHTALLTLREGFEGEMTNTNIEVGVVSKSDGKFRLLTPEQVQDYLDEAN
;
A
#
# COMPACT_ATOMS: atom_id res chain seq x y z
N MET A 1 0.40 -0.05 -20.29
CA MET A 1 1.73 -0.64 -20.01
C MET A 1 2.10 -1.72 -21.03
N GLN A 2 1.26 -2.74 -21.23
CA GLN A 2 1.53 -3.86 -22.17
C GLN A 2 1.87 -3.43 -23.62
N GLU A 3 1.21 -2.41 -24.16
CA GLU A 3 1.49 -1.95 -25.53
C GLU A 3 2.91 -1.40 -25.70
N TYR A 4 3.44 -0.75 -24.66
CA TYR A 4 4.78 -0.17 -24.64
C TYR A 4 5.88 -1.21 -24.44
N THR A 5 5.55 -2.43 -24.01
CA THR A 5 6.51 -3.55 -23.93
C THR A 5 6.58 -4.33 -25.24
N GLN A 6 5.57 -4.23 -26.10
CA GLN A 6 5.51 -4.93 -27.39
C GLN A 6 5.80 -4.05 -28.60
N SER A 7 5.83 -2.73 -28.44
CA SER A 7 6.10 -1.78 -29.53
C SER A 7 7.58 -1.41 -29.61
N GLY A 8 8.16 -1.50 -30.81
CA GLY A 8 9.53 -1.02 -31.08
C GLY A 8 9.61 0.50 -31.09
N GLY A 9 10.73 1.05 -30.61
CA GLY A 9 10.99 2.51 -30.64
C GLY A 9 10.40 3.31 -29.47
N VAL A 10 9.71 2.65 -28.52
CA VAL A 10 9.21 3.26 -27.28
C VAL A 10 9.89 2.67 -26.06
N ARG A 11 9.93 3.40 -24.95
CA ARG A 11 10.42 2.89 -23.66
C ARG A 11 9.24 2.43 -22.79
N PRO A 12 9.31 1.23 -22.19
CA PRO A 12 8.38 0.83 -21.15
C PRO A 12 8.39 1.78 -19.95
N PHE A 13 7.27 1.86 -19.24
CA PHE A 13 7.17 2.64 -18.01
C PHE A 13 7.95 1.94 -16.88
N GLY A 14 8.94 2.63 -16.30
CA GLY A 14 9.74 2.12 -15.18
C GLY A 14 9.06 2.27 -13.83
N VAL A 15 7.75 2.03 -13.74
CA VAL A 15 6.97 2.20 -12.51
C VAL A 15 6.13 0.96 -12.22
N SER A 16 5.99 0.64 -10.94
CA SER A 16 4.97 -0.31 -10.46
C SER A 16 3.88 0.48 -9.74
N LEU A 17 2.65 0.00 -9.80
CA LEU A 17 1.49 0.63 -9.15
C LEU A 17 0.91 -0.33 -8.12
N LEU A 18 0.48 0.23 -6.99
CA LEU A 18 -0.50 -0.38 -6.10
C LEU A 18 -1.81 0.39 -6.25
N VAL A 19 -2.89 -0.34 -6.48
CA VAL A 19 -4.23 0.21 -6.68
C VAL A 19 -5.14 -0.44 -5.65
N ALA A 20 -5.60 0.36 -4.69
CA ALA A 20 -6.54 -0.04 -3.66
C ALA A 20 -7.94 0.51 -3.95
N GLY A 21 -8.97 -0.24 -3.60
CA GLY A 21 -10.36 0.16 -3.79
C GLY A 21 -11.33 -0.73 -3.02
N VAL A 22 -12.61 -0.39 -3.10
CA VAL A 22 -13.70 -1.15 -2.52
C VAL A 22 -14.70 -1.44 -3.63
N GLU A 23 -15.11 -2.70 -3.77
CA GLU A 23 -16.11 -3.16 -4.73
C GLU A 23 -17.52 -2.69 -4.32
N GLY A 24 -18.49 -2.80 -5.23
CA GLY A 24 -19.88 -2.40 -4.95
C GLY A 24 -20.57 -3.18 -3.82
N ASP A 25 -20.03 -4.34 -3.44
CA ASP A 25 -20.48 -5.16 -2.32
C ASP A 25 -19.75 -4.86 -0.99
N GLY A 26 -18.86 -3.87 -0.98
CA GLY A 26 -18.06 -3.49 0.19
C GLY A 26 -16.75 -4.27 0.36
N THR A 27 -16.43 -5.20 -0.55
CA THR A 27 -15.19 -5.99 -0.48
C THR A 27 -13.97 -5.13 -0.83
N PRO A 28 -12.96 -4.98 0.07
CA PRO A 28 -11.72 -4.32 -0.28
C PRO A 28 -10.90 -5.13 -1.29
N ARG A 29 -10.25 -4.42 -2.22
CA ARG A 29 -9.35 -5.00 -3.22
C ARG A 29 -8.04 -4.23 -3.27
N LEU A 30 -6.96 -4.98 -3.44
CA LEU A 30 -5.63 -4.45 -3.70
C LEU A 30 -5.04 -5.14 -4.92
N TYR A 31 -4.65 -4.35 -5.91
CA TYR A 31 -4.00 -4.82 -7.12
C TYR A 31 -2.61 -4.22 -7.25
N GLN A 32 -1.66 -5.05 -7.67
CA GLN A 32 -0.34 -4.61 -8.11
C GLN A 32 -0.29 -4.68 -9.64
N VAL A 33 0.23 -3.64 -10.28
CA VAL A 33 0.55 -3.64 -11.71
C VAL A 33 2.05 -3.39 -11.87
N ASP A 34 2.73 -4.28 -12.60
CA ASP A 34 4.17 -4.17 -12.84
C ASP A 34 4.49 -3.56 -14.23
N PRO A 35 5.75 -3.12 -14.46
CA PRO A 35 6.18 -2.55 -15.74
C PRO A 35 5.94 -3.43 -16.97
N SER A 36 5.86 -4.76 -16.77
CA SER A 36 5.64 -5.70 -17.87
C SER A 36 4.23 -5.58 -18.44
N GLY A 37 3.28 -5.09 -17.63
CA GLY A 37 1.84 -5.06 -17.91
C GLY A 37 1.07 -6.17 -17.18
N ALA A 38 1.76 -7.04 -16.43
CA ALA A 38 1.11 -8.03 -15.58
C ALA A 38 0.47 -7.36 -14.37
N TYR A 39 -0.65 -7.94 -13.92
CA TYR A 39 -1.35 -7.50 -12.72
C TYR A 39 -1.69 -8.68 -11.81
N PHE A 40 -1.73 -8.42 -10.51
CA PHE A 40 -1.94 -9.43 -9.47
C PHE A 40 -2.83 -8.88 -8.37
N GLY A 41 -3.77 -9.70 -7.89
CA GLY A 41 -4.58 -9.38 -6.71
C GLY A 41 -3.85 -9.80 -5.43
N TRP A 42 -3.91 -8.96 -4.41
CA TRP A 42 -3.27 -9.19 -3.12
C TRP A 42 -4.22 -8.96 -1.96
N LYS A 43 -4.01 -9.69 -0.86
CA LYS A 43 -4.62 -9.38 0.44
C LYS A 43 -3.85 -8.26 1.15
N ALA A 44 -2.53 -8.37 1.15
CA ALA A 44 -1.58 -7.33 1.54
C ALA A 44 -0.30 -7.49 0.70
N THR A 45 0.35 -6.39 0.33
CA THR A 45 1.62 -6.42 -0.40
C THR A 45 2.39 -5.11 -0.22
N ALA A 46 3.66 -5.11 -0.62
CA ALA A 46 4.53 -3.94 -0.67
C ALA A 46 5.34 -3.96 -1.97
N ILE A 47 5.77 -2.77 -2.42
CA ILE A 47 6.66 -2.57 -3.58
C ILE A 47 7.82 -1.66 -3.17
N GLY A 48 8.91 -1.64 -3.95
CA GLY A 48 10.09 -0.80 -3.71
C GLY A 48 11.32 -1.57 -3.21
N LYS A 49 12.37 -0.86 -2.79
CA LYS A 49 13.73 -1.41 -2.52
C LYS A 49 13.74 -2.56 -1.50
N ASN A 50 12.91 -2.49 -0.46
CA ASN A 50 12.90 -3.43 0.67
C ASN A 50 11.64 -4.31 0.72
N TYR A 51 10.94 -4.47 -0.40
CA TYR A 51 9.62 -5.11 -0.43
C TYR A 51 9.62 -6.57 0.04
N VAL A 52 10.73 -7.31 -0.12
CA VAL A 52 10.83 -8.72 0.31
C VAL A 52 10.62 -8.84 1.82
N ASN A 53 11.30 -8.00 2.61
CA ASN A 53 11.16 -7.99 4.07
C ASN A 53 9.78 -7.50 4.49
N ALA A 54 9.28 -6.44 3.83
CA ALA A 54 7.94 -5.92 4.08
C ALA A 54 6.86 -6.98 3.82
N LYS A 55 6.95 -7.75 2.73
CA LYS A 55 6.00 -8.85 2.45
C LYS A 55 6.10 -9.96 3.49
N ASN A 56 7.30 -10.36 3.90
CA ASN A 56 7.47 -11.36 4.97
C ASN A 56 6.88 -10.90 6.31
N PHE A 57 6.91 -9.58 6.58
CA PHE A 57 6.28 -9.01 7.76
C PHE A 57 4.76 -9.03 7.65
N LEU A 58 4.21 -8.60 6.50
CA LEU A 58 2.78 -8.63 6.22
C LEU A 58 2.20 -10.05 6.30
N GLU A 59 2.91 -11.06 5.78
CA GLU A 59 2.49 -12.47 5.84
C GLU A 59 2.29 -12.96 7.29
N LYS A 60 3.01 -12.40 8.26
CA LYS A 60 2.90 -12.76 9.68
C LYS A 60 1.83 -11.97 10.43
N ARG A 61 1.53 -10.73 9.99
CA ARG A 61 0.66 -9.80 10.72
C ARG A 61 -0.74 -9.66 10.14
N TYR A 62 -0.90 -9.87 8.85
CA TYR A 62 -2.18 -9.76 8.18
C TYR A 62 -3.17 -10.80 8.70
N GLN A 63 -4.43 -10.38 8.90
CA GLN A 63 -5.58 -11.24 9.15
C GLN A 63 -6.74 -10.82 8.23
N ASP A 64 -7.63 -11.74 7.90
CA ASP A 64 -8.73 -11.45 6.96
C ASP A 64 -9.83 -10.54 7.54
N ASP A 65 -9.92 -10.44 8.85
CA ASP A 65 -10.92 -9.70 9.62
C ASP A 65 -10.37 -8.41 10.26
N MET A 66 -9.27 -7.88 9.73
CA MET A 66 -8.70 -6.62 10.22
C MET A 66 -9.67 -5.44 10.05
N GLU A 67 -9.80 -4.67 11.11
CA GLU A 67 -10.44 -3.36 11.06
C GLU A 67 -9.50 -2.32 10.43
N LEU A 68 -10.06 -1.19 10.00
CA LEU A 68 -9.29 -0.15 9.31
C LEU A 68 -8.12 0.35 10.15
N GLU A 69 -8.32 0.55 11.44
CA GLU A 69 -7.30 1.03 12.37
C GLU A 69 -6.13 0.04 12.48
N ASP A 70 -6.43 -1.25 12.64
CA ASP A 70 -5.41 -2.31 12.70
C ASP A 70 -4.64 -2.44 11.37
N ALA A 71 -5.32 -2.21 10.24
CA ALA A 71 -4.72 -2.24 8.92
C ALA A 71 -3.75 -1.07 8.72
N ILE A 72 -4.11 0.15 9.16
CA ILE A 72 -3.23 1.33 9.15
C ILE A 72 -2.00 1.05 10.02
N HIS A 73 -2.21 0.57 11.24
CA HIS A 73 -1.11 0.26 12.17
C HIS A 73 -0.17 -0.79 11.59
N THR A 74 -0.71 -1.86 11.01
CA THR A 74 0.09 -2.92 10.36
C THR A 74 0.88 -2.40 9.17
N ALA A 75 0.29 -1.51 8.36
CA ALA A 75 0.99 -0.88 7.24
C ALA A 75 2.16 0.01 7.71
N LEU A 76 1.97 0.79 8.79
CA LEU A 76 3.01 1.62 9.37
C LEU A 76 4.15 0.79 9.96
N LEU A 77 3.83 -0.26 10.73
CA LEU A 77 4.83 -1.20 11.24
C LEU A 77 5.61 -1.89 10.12
N THR A 78 4.91 -2.27 9.05
CA THR A 78 5.56 -2.87 7.87
C THR A 78 6.53 -1.90 7.20
N LEU A 79 6.15 -0.63 7.06
CA LEU A 79 7.02 0.38 6.48
C LEU A 79 8.28 0.59 7.33
N ARG A 80 8.12 0.57 8.66
CA ARG A 80 9.20 0.74 9.64
C ARG A 80 10.31 -0.30 9.50
N GLU A 81 10.00 -1.54 9.13
CA GLU A 81 11.00 -2.61 8.90
C GLU A 81 12.04 -2.25 7.82
N GLY A 82 11.70 -1.33 6.91
CA GLY A 82 12.57 -0.92 5.80
C GLY A 82 12.83 0.57 5.73
N PHE A 83 12.39 1.35 6.72
CA PHE A 83 12.53 2.81 6.73
C PHE A 83 13.90 3.20 7.28
N GLU A 84 14.61 4.06 6.56
CA GLU A 84 15.91 4.58 7.00
C GLU A 84 15.68 5.89 7.79
N GLY A 85 15.89 5.85 9.10
CA GLY A 85 15.69 6.99 10.00
C GLY A 85 14.36 6.94 10.77
N GLU A 86 13.93 8.09 11.28
CA GLU A 86 12.70 8.22 12.05
C GLU A 86 11.51 8.52 11.13
N MET A 87 10.42 7.78 11.29
CA MET A 87 9.16 8.08 10.61
C MET A 87 8.47 9.26 11.31
N THR A 88 8.14 10.30 10.56
CA THR A 88 7.45 11.49 11.06
C THR A 88 6.25 11.79 10.17
N ASN A 89 5.28 12.54 10.70
CA ASN A 89 4.11 12.96 9.93
C ASN A 89 4.41 13.88 8.72
N THR A 90 5.66 14.29 8.52
CA THR A 90 6.11 15.07 7.36
C THR A 90 6.87 14.26 6.32
N ASN A 91 7.24 13.02 6.62
CA ASN A 91 8.03 12.17 5.71
C ASN A 91 7.30 10.89 5.26
N ILE A 92 6.10 10.67 5.76
CA ILE A 92 5.18 9.63 5.31
C ILE A 92 3.79 10.20 5.06
N GLU A 93 3.05 9.56 4.16
CA GLU A 93 1.65 9.84 3.89
C GLU A 93 0.85 8.54 3.97
N VAL A 94 -0.38 8.62 4.47
CA VAL A 94 -1.27 7.46 4.58
C VAL A 94 -2.57 7.78 3.83
N GLY A 95 -2.86 6.96 2.83
CA GLY A 95 -4.10 7.01 2.07
C GLY A 95 -4.98 5.82 2.40
N VAL A 96 -6.27 6.04 2.63
CA VAL A 96 -7.23 4.99 2.98
C VAL A 96 -8.46 5.05 2.08
N VAL A 97 -9.00 3.88 1.75
CA VAL A 97 -10.31 3.74 1.10
C VAL A 97 -11.24 3.06 2.09
N SER A 98 -12.31 3.74 2.52
CA SER A 98 -13.22 3.18 3.52
C SER A 98 -14.27 2.28 2.89
N LYS A 99 -14.61 1.18 3.58
CA LYS A 99 -15.76 0.32 3.22
C LYS A 99 -17.09 1.06 3.31
N SER A 100 -17.18 2.06 4.20
CA SER A 100 -18.45 2.75 4.50
C SER A 100 -18.94 3.67 3.40
N ASP A 101 -18.03 4.34 2.68
CA ASP A 101 -18.36 5.31 1.63
C ASP A 101 -17.66 5.04 0.30
N GLY A 102 -16.73 4.08 0.25
CA GLY A 102 -15.95 3.74 -0.94
C GLY A 102 -14.99 4.84 -1.39
N LYS A 103 -14.75 5.86 -0.56
CA LYS A 103 -13.96 7.03 -0.95
C LYS A 103 -12.53 6.92 -0.46
N PHE A 104 -11.62 7.33 -1.34
CA PHE A 104 -10.23 7.56 -0.98
C PHE A 104 -10.09 8.88 -0.22
N ARG A 105 -9.32 8.86 0.88
CA ARG A 105 -8.89 10.05 1.61
C ARG A 105 -7.43 9.92 2.03
N LEU A 106 -6.72 11.03 2.01
CA LEU A 106 -5.42 11.17 2.67
C LEU A 106 -5.67 11.57 4.12
N LEU A 107 -4.96 10.93 5.04
CA LEU A 107 -4.94 11.35 6.43
C LEU A 107 -4.16 12.66 6.58
N THR A 108 -4.58 13.52 7.51
CA THR A 108 -3.82 14.75 7.80
C THR A 108 -2.54 14.43 8.57
N PRO A 109 -1.52 15.31 8.54
CA PRO A 109 -0.30 15.11 9.33
C PRO A 109 -0.57 14.90 10.83
N GLU A 110 -1.61 15.52 11.39
CA GLU A 110 -2.00 15.31 12.78
C GLU A 110 -2.50 13.88 13.01
N GLN A 111 -3.38 13.38 12.13
CA GLN A 111 -3.86 12.00 12.22
C GLN A 111 -2.72 10.99 12.04
N VAL A 112 -1.79 11.25 11.11
CA VAL A 112 -0.61 10.40 10.92
C VAL A 112 0.26 10.40 12.19
N GLN A 113 0.41 11.56 12.85
CA GLN A 113 1.14 11.65 14.11
C GLN A 113 0.49 10.80 15.21
N ASP A 114 -0.83 10.88 15.35
CA ASP A 114 -1.57 10.07 16.34
C ASP A 114 -1.26 8.57 16.17
N TYR A 115 -1.28 8.05 14.94
CA TYR A 115 -0.91 6.64 14.68
C TYR A 115 0.57 6.33 14.95
N LEU A 116 1.48 7.27 14.67
CA LEU A 116 2.90 7.08 14.93
C LEU A 116 3.19 7.01 16.44
N ASP A 117 2.48 7.81 17.23
CA ASP A 117 2.60 7.84 18.69
C ASP A 117 2.04 6.55 19.33
N GLU A 118 0.94 6.01 18.80
CA GLU A 118 0.38 4.72 19.24
C GLU A 118 1.23 3.51 18.85
N ALA A 119 2.04 3.64 17.80
CA ALA A 119 2.93 2.58 17.31
C ALA A 119 4.29 2.52 18.02
N ASN A 120 4.54 3.40 19.00
CA ASN A 120 5.79 3.44 19.78
C ASN A 120 5.71 2.66 21.10
#